data_AF-A0A0B3A7V2-F1
#
_entry.id   AF-A0A0B3A7V2-F1
#
_cell.length_a   1.000
_cell.length_b   1.000
_cell.length_c   1.000
_cell.angle_alpha   90.00
_cell.angle_beta   90.00
_cell.angle_gamma   90.00
#
_symmetry.space_group_name_H-M   'P 1'
#
loop_
_entity.id
_entity.type
_entity.pdbx_description
1 polymer ?
#
loop_
_entity_poly.entity_id
_entity_poly.type
_entity_poly.pdbx_seq_one_letter_code
_entity_poly.pdbx_strand_id
1 'polypeptide(L)'
;MLILTACSNKENKAIQTAQGFAIAFQNGDWISLYHYFTPSLRELRNETDFTVFMIVKSVVDKNNFQIIYDKVVIQNEKDAYAYYTVSGNMFVQLKSPAVHLIYDKGNWYVDGFASYFTDNCAELCYDFDVCTNEVCSKETIYTCEHEKIAGCCNYNSECDSTTPYCRDNKCVSTECSSDIDCKSGDKPHCGTNGKCGECASNNDCLSFKPYCINNNCVECSTDDNCKDKNHPACKKGTCVQCTSNADCYQWGWHAGSGDDEILLRKCKINYETYVQLNECVECLSDADCKQNDIPYCSKLYNVCSGVKQSN
;
A
#
# COMPACT_ATOMS: atom_id res chain seq x y z
N MET A 1 30.95 -45.59 38.98
CA MET A 1 29.48 -45.40 38.92
C MET A 1 29.07 -43.93 39.15
N LEU A 2 29.90 -42.94 38.79
CA LEU A 2 29.66 -41.50 39.05
C LEU A 2 29.51 -40.64 37.77
N ILE A 3 29.81 -41.19 36.59
CA ILE A 3 29.78 -40.45 35.32
C ILE A 3 28.36 -40.43 34.71
N LEU A 4 27.59 -41.51 34.87
CA LEU A 4 26.22 -41.62 34.35
C LEU A 4 25.22 -40.67 35.05
N THR A 5 25.44 -40.34 36.32
CA THR A 5 24.55 -39.48 37.12
C THR A 5 24.75 -37.98 36.87
N ALA A 6 25.91 -37.56 36.38
CA ALA A 6 26.20 -36.15 36.08
C ALA A 6 25.69 -35.74 34.69
N CYS A 7 25.81 -36.62 33.69
CA CYS A 7 25.25 -36.41 32.35
C CYS A 7 23.72 -36.31 32.38
N SER A 8 23.04 -37.19 33.14
CA SER A 8 21.58 -37.16 33.24
C SER A 8 21.05 -35.87 33.87
N ASN A 9 21.77 -35.28 34.84
CA ASN A 9 21.38 -34.01 35.45
C ASN A 9 21.56 -32.82 34.49
N LYS A 10 22.68 -32.76 33.76
CA LYS A 10 22.90 -31.71 32.74
C LYS A 10 21.87 -31.78 31.61
N GLU A 11 21.61 -32.98 31.09
CA GLU A 11 20.63 -33.20 30.02
C GLU A 11 19.22 -32.83 30.47
N ASN A 12 18.81 -33.27 31.68
CA ASN A 12 17.52 -32.89 32.26
C ASN A 12 17.37 -31.37 32.42
N LYS A 13 18.44 -30.68 32.83
CA LYS A 13 18.44 -29.21 32.91
C LYS A 13 18.31 -28.55 31.54
N ALA A 14 18.96 -29.09 30.50
CA ALA A 14 18.83 -28.57 29.14
C ALA A 14 17.38 -28.69 28.64
N ILE A 15 16.76 -29.85 28.89
CA ILE A 15 15.34 -30.11 28.58
C ILE A 15 14.44 -29.12 29.33
N GLN A 16 14.68 -28.91 30.63
CA GLN A 16 13.90 -27.95 31.43
C GLN A 16 14.04 -26.51 30.92
N THR A 17 15.26 -26.07 30.58
CA THR A 17 15.49 -24.77 29.96
C THR A 17 14.72 -24.66 28.64
N ALA A 18 14.82 -25.67 27.77
CA ALA A 18 14.14 -25.68 26.48
C ALA A 18 12.60 -25.63 26.60
N GLN A 19 12.02 -26.42 27.50
CA GLN A 19 10.58 -26.44 27.74
C GLN A 19 10.10 -25.12 28.34
N GLY A 20 10.82 -24.60 29.33
CA GLY A 20 10.51 -23.31 29.96
C GLY A 20 10.54 -22.16 28.95
N PHE A 21 11.55 -22.17 28.06
CA PHE A 21 11.64 -21.22 26.95
C PHE A 21 10.41 -21.28 26.03
N ALA A 22 10.00 -22.48 25.59
CA ALA A 22 8.81 -22.67 24.76
C ALA A 22 7.53 -22.15 25.42
N ILE A 23 7.35 -22.44 26.71
CA ILE A 23 6.16 -22.00 27.47
C ILE A 23 6.13 -20.47 27.57
N ALA A 24 7.26 -19.85 27.89
CA ALA A 24 7.37 -18.39 27.95
C ALA A 24 7.06 -17.76 26.59
N PHE A 25 7.56 -18.34 25.50
CA PHE A 25 7.28 -17.88 24.14
C PHE A 25 5.79 -18.03 23.80
N GLN A 26 5.21 -19.21 24.01
CA GLN A 26 3.80 -19.50 23.75
C GLN A 26 2.86 -18.53 24.46
N ASN A 27 3.18 -18.17 25.71
CA ASN A 27 2.36 -17.29 26.53
C ASN A 27 2.61 -15.79 26.25
N GLY A 28 3.60 -15.46 25.41
CA GLY A 28 4.05 -14.10 25.23
C GLY A 28 4.61 -13.46 26.52
N ASP A 29 5.14 -14.29 27.42
CA ASP A 29 5.82 -13.86 28.64
C ASP A 29 7.28 -13.51 28.31
N TRP A 30 7.46 -12.36 27.67
CA TRP A 30 8.75 -11.90 27.16
C TRP A 30 9.77 -11.64 28.26
N ILE A 31 9.31 -11.32 29.47
CA ILE A 31 10.15 -11.13 30.66
C ILE A 31 10.77 -12.47 31.06
N SER A 32 9.95 -13.51 31.24
CA SER A 32 10.46 -14.86 31.54
C SER A 32 11.34 -15.39 30.40
N LEU A 33 10.97 -15.10 29.15
CA LEU A 33 11.76 -15.50 27.98
C LEU A 33 13.17 -14.89 28.01
N TYR A 34 13.28 -13.60 28.33
CA TYR A 34 14.55 -12.88 28.46
C TYR A 34 15.48 -13.48 29.52
N HIS A 35 14.94 -14.06 30.60
CA HIS A 35 15.72 -14.71 31.64
C HIS A 35 16.37 -16.04 31.22
N TYR A 36 15.99 -16.62 30.08
CA TYR A 36 16.69 -17.77 29.52
C TYR A 36 17.94 -17.38 28.74
N PHE A 37 18.11 -16.11 28.39
CA PHE A 37 19.23 -15.64 27.56
C PHE A 37 20.56 -15.60 28.33
N THR A 38 21.67 -15.76 27.63
CA THR A 38 23.00 -15.49 28.21
C THR A 38 23.16 -14.02 28.61
N PRO A 39 24.07 -13.71 29.56
CA PRO A 39 24.39 -12.32 29.89
C PRO A 39 24.76 -11.48 28.66
N SER A 40 25.57 -12.02 27.76
CA SER A 40 25.96 -11.33 26.52
C SER A 40 24.78 -11.03 25.60
N LEU A 41 23.83 -11.97 25.46
CA LEU A 41 22.62 -11.73 24.68
C LEU A 41 21.70 -10.68 25.33
N ARG A 42 21.65 -10.65 26.68
CA ARG A 42 20.95 -9.62 27.46
C ARG A 42 21.61 -8.23 27.37
N GLU A 43 22.91 -8.15 27.16
CA GLU A 43 23.60 -6.87 27.00
C GLU A 43 23.27 -6.18 25.66
N LEU A 44 22.88 -6.94 24.63
CA LEU A 44 22.53 -6.39 23.32
C LEU A 44 21.23 -5.58 23.33
N ARG A 45 20.28 -5.91 24.22
CA ARG A 45 19.00 -5.22 24.40
C ARG A 45 18.56 -5.40 25.84
N ASN A 46 18.27 -4.30 26.56
CA ASN A 46 17.69 -4.43 27.90
C ASN A 46 16.28 -5.06 27.84
N GLU A 47 15.85 -5.61 28.97
CA GLU A 47 14.60 -6.38 29.09
C GLU A 47 13.36 -5.61 28.62
N THR A 48 13.26 -4.32 28.95
CA THR A 48 12.15 -3.45 28.56
C THR A 48 12.12 -3.27 27.04
N ASP A 49 13.26 -2.95 26.43
CA ASP A 49 13.36 -2.74 24.99
C ASP A 49 13.11 -4.04 24.21
N PHE A 50 13.64 -5.16 24.70
CA PHE A 50 13.39 -6.49 24.14
C PHE A 50 11.89 -6.83 24.17
N THR A 51 11.25 -6.60 25.32
CA THR A 51 9.81 -6.85 25.52
C THR A 51 8.97 -6.02 24.56
N VAL A 52 9.26 -4.71 24.41
CA VAL A 52 8.54 -3.84 23.48
C VAL A 52 8.72 -4.31 22.04
N PHE A 53 9.95 -4.64 21.63
CA PHE A 53 10.26 -5.15 20.29
C PHE A 53 9.46 -6.42 19.96
N MET A 54 9.46 -7.41 20.86
CA MET A 54 8.75 -8.68 20.68
C MET A 54 7.23 -8.51 20.73
N ILE A 55 6.71 -7.59 21.56
CA ILE A 55 5.29 -7.25 21.57
C ILE A 55 4.86 -6.67 20.22
N VAL A 56 5.55 -5.65 19.71
CA VAL A 56 5.20 -5.01 18.43
C VAL A 56 5.17 -6.01 17.27
N LYS A 57 6.09 -7.00 17.28
CA LYS A 57 6.12 -8.08 16.28
C LYS A 57 5.06 -9.17 16.51
N SER A 58 4.66 -9.44 17.75
CA SER A 58 3.70 -10.51 18.09
C SER A 58 2.22 -10.09 18.08
N VAL A 59 1.92 -8.78 18.23
CA VAL A 59 0.54 -8.25 18.21
C VAL A 59 -0.20 -8.52 16.89
N VAL A 60 0.52 -8.93 15.84
CA VAL A 60 -0.08 -9.31 14.55
C VAL A 60 -0.72 -10.72 14.58
N ASP A 61 -0.35 -11.64 15.49
CA ASP A 61 -0.79 -13.06 15.37
C ASP A 61 -0.88 -13.89 16.67
N LYS A 62 -1.01 -13.29 17.86
CA LYS A 62 -0.97 -14.03 19.16
C LYS A 62 -1.94 -15.21 19.29
N ASN A 63 -3.05 -15.21 18.55
CA ASN A 63 -4.07 -16.26 18.65
C ASN A 63 -3.93 -17.38 17.61
N ASN A 64 -2.85 -17.35 16.81
CA ASN A 64 -2.80 -18.13 15.58
C ASN A 64 -1.62 -19.09 15.48
N PHE A 65 -0.80 -19.23 16.53
CA PHE A 65 0.34 -20.16 16.53
C PHE A 65 0.50 -20.93 17.85
N GLN A 66 1.06 -22.13 17.74
CA GLN A 66 1.47 -23.01 18.83
C GLN A 66 2.96 -23.31 18.71
N ILE A 67 3.70 -23.14 19.81
CA ILE A 67 5.09 -23.54 19.97
C ILE A 67 5.11 -24.87 20.73
N ILE A 68 5.57 -25.91 20.07
CA ILE A 68 5.65 -27.26 20.63
C ILE A 68 7.12 -27.62 20.79
N TYR A 69 7.55 -27.90 22.02
CA TYR A 69 8.86 -28.49 22.28
C TYR A 69 8.95 -29.91 21.71
N ASP A 70 9.97 -30.18 20.89
CA ASP A 70 10.18 -31.50 20.31
C ASP A 70 11.25 -32.29 21.08
N LYS A 71 12.50 -31.79 21.08
CA LYS A 71 13.64 -32.49 21.69
C LYS A 71 14.81 -31.55 21.98
N VAL A 72 15.71 -31.98 22.85
CA VAL A 72 17.07 -31.43 22.96
C VAL A 72 18.06 -32.45 22.42
N VAL A 73 19.07 -31.96 21.69
CA VAL A 73 20.23 -32.74 21.24
C VAL A 73 21.47 -32.12 21.87
N ILE A 74 22.10 -32.83 22.80
CA ILE A 74 23.37 -32.42 23.41
C ILE A 74 24.50 -32.73 22.42
N GLN A 75 25.27 -31.73 22.00
CA GLN A 75 26.44 -31.96 21.15
C GLN A 75 27.66 -32.31 22.00
N ASN A 76 27.84 -31.59 23.12
CA ASN A 76 28.93 -31.82 24.07
C ASN A 76 28.59 -31.24 25.45
N GLU A 77 29.56 -31.26 26.37
CA GLU A 77 29.34 -30.84 27.77
C GLU A 77 28.94 -29.38 27.98
N LYS A 78 29.07 -28.54 26.95
CA LYS A 78 28.77 -27.12 26.97
C LYS A 78 27.78 -26.66 25.89
N ASP A 79 27.39 -27.54 24.98
CA ASP A 79 26.69 -27.18 23.75
C ASP A 79 25.53 -28.13 23.49
N ALA A 80 24.36 -27.56 23.20
CA ALA A 80 23.15 -28.30 22.87
C ALA A 80 22.22 -27.51 21.96
N TYR A 81 21.31 -28.22 21.29
CA TYR A 81 20.28 -27.62 20.44
C TYR A 81 18.90 -28.10 20.88
N ALA A 82 17.99 -27.18 21.16
CA ALA A 82 16.58 -27.47 21.41
C ALA A 82 15.77 -27.26 20.13
N TYR A 83 14.91 -28.21 19.77
CA TYR A 83 14.10 -28.16 18.55
C TYR A 83 12.63 -27.93 18.92
N TYR A 84 11.96 -27.10 18.12
CA TYR A 84 10.55 -26.77 18.31
C TYR A 84 9.80 -26.86 16.99
N THR A 85 8.54 -27.28 17.07
CA THR A 85 7.57 -27.22 15.98
C THR A 85 6.67 -26.01 16.19
N VAL A 86 6.52 -25.20 15.15
CA VAL A 86 5.58 -24.07 15.13
C VAL A 86 4.42 -24.44 14.22
N SER A 87 3.20 -24.43 14.76
CA SER A 87 1.97 -24.73 13.98
C SER A 87 0.97 -23.59 14.11
N GLY A 88 0.24 -23.28 13.04
CA GLY A 88 -0.75 -22.19 13.05
C GLY A 88 -1.78 -22.31 11.94
N ASN A 89 -2.88 -21.54 11.99
CA ASN A 89 -4.00 -21.71 11.04
C ASN A 89 -3.63 -21.41 9.57
N MET A 90 -2.55 -20.65 9.32
CA MET A 90 -2.00 -20.40 7.97
C MET A 90 -0.71 -21.18 7.67
N PHE A 91 -0.13 -21.88 8.64
CA PHE A 91 1.19 -22.51 8.50
C PHE A 91 1.04 -24.04 8.52
N VAL A 92 1.36 -24.70 7.40
CA VAL A 92 1.64 -26.14 7.37
C VAL A 92 2.81 -26.37 8.32
N GLN A 93 2.61 -27.15 9.39
CA GLN A 93 3.58 -27.46 10.46
C GLN A 93 5.04 -27.24 10.03
N LEU A 94 5.60 -26.08 10.38
CA LEU A 94 6.99 -25.78 10.11
C LEU A 94 7.82 -26.36 11.24
N LYS A 95 8.71 -27.28 10.90
CA LYS A 95 9.77 -27.72 11.81
C LYS A 95 10.87 -26.66 11.80
N SER A 96 10.77 -25.64 12.65
CA SER A 96 11.88 -24.84 13.23
C SER A 96 11.36 -23.54 13.87
N PRO A 97 12.08 -22.89 14.81
CA PRO A 97 13.54 -22.86 14.91
C PRO A 97 14.10 -23.87 15.92
N ALA A 98 15.28 -24.41 15.63
CA ALA A 98 16.14 -24.88 16.70
C ALA A 98 16.69 -23.67 17.49
N VAL A 99 16.99 -23.85 18.77
CA VAL A 99 17.54 -22.84 19.68
C VAL A 99 18.85 -23.41 20.19
N HIS A 100 19.92 -22.61 20.08
CA HIS A 100 21.23 -22.98 20.59
C HIS A 100 21.28 -22.72 22.10
N LEU A 101 21.80 -23.71 22.83
CA LEU A 101 21.92 -23.70 24.27
C LEU A 101 23.39 -23.84 24.65
N ILE A 102 23.87 -22.93 25.48
CA ILE A 102 25.20 -22.98 26.07
C ILE A 102 25.13 -23.23 27.59
N TYR A 103 25.98 -24.12 28.08
CA TYR A 103 26.08 -24.39 29.52
C TYR A 103 27.09 -23.45 30.18
N ASP A 104 26.61 -22.58 31.07
CA ASP A 104 27.44 -21.69 31.88
C ASP A 104 27.08 -21.80 33.37
N LYS A 105 28.12 -21.84 34.23
CA LYS A 105 28.02 -21.77 35.71
C LYS A 105 26.90 -22.64 36.34
N GLY A 106 26.63 -23.82 35.79
CA GLY A 106 25.67 -24.76 36.38
C GLY A 106 24.28 -24.81 35.72
N ASN A 107 24.04 -23.97 34.71
CA ASN A 107 22.76 -23.82 34.02
C ASN A 107 22.94 -23.74 32.50
N TRP A 108 21.87 -24.04 31.76
CA TRP A 108 21.79 -23.83 30.31
C TRP A 108 21.10 -22.51 30.01
N TYR A 109 21.64 -21.77 29.05
CA TYR A 109 21.13 -20.51 28.56
C TYR A 109 20.99 -20.55 27.05
N VAL A 110 20.03 -19.80 26.52
CA VAL A 110 19.92 -19.53 25.10
C VAL A 110 20.91 -18.42 24.73
N ASP A 111 21.76 -18.67 23.76
CA ASP A 111 22.67 -17.69 23.17
C ASP A 111 22.44 -17.47 21.67
N GLY A 112 21.61 -18.30 21.04
CA GLY A 112 21.24 -18.13 19.65
C GLY A 112 19.98 -18.90 19.24
N PHE A 113 19.46 -18.56 18.08
CA PHE A 113 18.39 -19.29 17.40
C PHE A 113 19.02 -19.95 16.16
N ALA A 114 18.97 -21.28 16.04
CA ALA A 114 19.68 -22.06 15.03
C ALA A 114 19.22 -21.83 13.58
N SER A 115 18.14 -21.07 13.33
CA SER A 115 17.91 -20.47 12.00
C SER A 115 19.03 -19.49 11.58
N TYR A 116 20.04 -19.27 12.43
CA TYR A 116 21.19 -18.42 12.17
C TYR A 116 22.55 -19.17 12.22
N PHE A 117 22.65 -20.41 12.72
CA PHE A 117 23.96 -20.96 13.13
C PHE A 117 24.17 -22.45 12.75
N THR A 118 24.41 -22.79 11.47
CA THR A 118 25.04 -24.08 11.12
C THR A 118 26.41 -23.86 10.47
N ASP A 119 27.43 -24.60 10.92
CA ASP A 119 28.84 -24.48 10.50
C ASP A 119 29.09 -24.79 9.00
N ASN A 120 28.09 -25.33 8.31
CA ASN A 120 28.18 -25.78 6.93
C ASN A 120 27.21 -25.05 5.97
N CYS A 121 26.52 -23.99 6.40
CA CYS A 121 25.51 -23.29 5.60
C CYS A 121 24.53 -24.26 4.90
N ALA A 122 24.14 -25.37 5.57
CA ALA A 122 23.35 -26.43 4.94
C ALA A 122 21.84 -26.19 4.97
N GLU A 123 21.38 -25.14 5.65
CA GLU A 123 20.00 -24.65 5.54
C GLU A 123 20.04 -23.23 4.99
N LEU A 124 19.30 -23.03 3.90
CA LEU A 124 19.21 -21.79 3.11
C LEU A 124 18.85 -20.63 4.04
N CYS A 125 19.48 -19.48 3.89
CA CYS A 125 19.11 -18.21 4.53
C CYS A 125 17.79 -17.69 3.90
N TYR A 126 16.79 -18.56 3.77
CA TYR A 126 15.62 -18.33 2.94
C TYR A 126 14.62 -17.43 3.66
N ASP A 127 14.72 -16.13 3.38
CA ASP A 127 13.78 -15.10 3.82
C ASP A 127 12.50 -15.08 2.96
N PHE A 128 12.39 -15.97 1.96
CA PHE A 128 11.35 -16.01 0.93
C PHE A 128 11.29 -14.74 0.06
N ASP A 129 12.28 -13.85 0.17
CA ASP A 129 12.40 -12.64 -0.63
C ASP A 129 13.14 -12.97 -1.92
N VAL A 130 12.39 -13.00 -3.02
CA VAL A 130 12.92 -13.25 -4.37
C VAL A 130 13.87 -12.14 -4.87
N CYS A 131 13.97 -11.03 -4.13
CA CYS A 131 14.80 -9.88 -4.44
C CYS A 131 16.03 -9.70 -3.53
N THR A 132 16.36 -10.71 -2.74
CA THR A 132 17.62 -10.77 -1.99
C THR A 132 18.46 -11.95 -2.49
N ASN A 133 19.78 -11.73 -2.53
CA ASN A 133 20.75 -12.80 -2.62
C ASN A 133 21.19 -13.12 -1.19
N GLU A 134 21.14 -14.41 -0.87
CA GLU A 134 21.57 -14.94 0.42
C GLU A 134 23.08 -15.20 0.39
N VAL A 135 23.85 -14.46 1.18
CA VAL A 135 25.29 -14.68 1.34
C VAL A 135 25.57 -15.14 2.78
N CYS A 136 25.96 -16.41 2.92
CA CYS A 136 26.45 -16.96 4.17
C CYS A 136 27.95 -16.60 4.32
N SER A 137 28.27 -15.57 5.10
CA SER A 137 29.67 -15.19 5.39
C SER A 137 30.20 -15.94 6.61
N LYS A 138 31.36 -16.60 6.46
CA LYS A 138 32.09 -17.24 7.56
C LYS A 138 32.82 -16.23 8.46
N GLU A 139 32.90 -14.96 8.06
CA GLU A 139 33.68 -13.92 8.74
C GLU A 139 32.86 -13.10 9.74
N THR A 140 31.52 -13.19 9.67
CA THR A 140 30.60 -12.38 10.49
C THR A 140 29.65 -13.28 11.27
N ILE A 141 30.05 -13.69 12.48
CA ILE A 141 29.16 -13.98 13.64
C ILE A 141 27.82 -14.66 13.32
N TYR A 142 27.78 -15.62 12.40
CA TYR A 142 26.58 -16.39 12.04
C TYR A 142 25.32 -15.53 11.78
N THR A 143 25.47 -14.45 11.01
CA THR A 143 24.35 -13.62 10.55
C THR A 143 24.09 -13.88 9.07
N CYS A 144 22.83 -14.15 8.70
CA CYS A 144 22.43 -14.15 7.29
C CYS A 144 22.54 -12.73 6.72
N GLU A 145 23.42 -12.54 5.75
CA GLU A 145 23.51 -11.30 4.97
C GLU A 145 22.59 -11.44 3.75
N HIS A 146 21.68 -10.46 3.59
CA HIS A 146 20.76 -10.39 2.48
C HIS A 146 21.16 -9.20 1.60
N GLU A 147 21.73 -9.47 0.44
CA GLU A 147 22.10 -8.42 -0.51
C GLU A 147 20.95 -8.18 -1.48
N LYS A 148 20.45 -6.93 -1.54
CA LYS A 148 19.38 -6.59 -2.49
C LYS A 148 19.85 -6.81 -3.94
N ILE A 149 19.09 -7.58 -4.71
CA ILE A 149 19.32 -7.74 -6.15
C ILE A 149 19.00 -6.42 -6.85
N ALA A 150 20.00 -5.85 -7.53
CA ALA A 150 19.84 -4.59 -8.25
C ALA A 150 18.73 -4.69 -9.32
N GLY A 151 17.78 -3.75 -9.28
CA GLY A 151 16.63 -3.71 -10.20
C GLY A 151 15.49 -4.69 -9.86
N CYS A 152 15.64 -5.50 -8.81
CA CYS A 152 14.57 -6.32 -8.27
C CYS A 152 13.71 -5.51 -7.28
N CYS A 153 12.43 -5.84 -7.19
CA CYS A 153 11.48 -5.23 -6.27
C CYS A 153 10.43 -6.23 -5.81
N ASN A 154 9.86 -6.02 -4.63
CA ASN A 154 8.60 -6.65 -4.21
C ASN A 154 7.44 -5.66 -4.25
N TYR A 155 7.72 -4.37 -4.02
CA TYR A 155 6.75 -3.28 -4.01
C TYR A 155 7.19 -2.09 -4.87
N ASN A 156 6.22 -1.31 -5.36
CA ASN A 156 6.50 -0.08 -6.14
C ASN A 156 7.40 0.92 -5.40
N SER A 157 7.32 0.96 -4.07
CA SER A 157 8.15 1.84 -3.23
C SER A 157 9.65 1.53 -3.28
N GLU A 158 10.02 0.37 -3.80
CA GLU A 158 11.43 -0.03 -3.97
C GLU A 158 12.04 0.41 -5.30
N CYS A 159 11.21 0.98 -6.17
CA CYS A 159 11.61 1.45 -7.47
C CYS A 159 11.77 2.97 -7.52
N ASP A 160 12.61 3.46 -8.43
CA ASP A 160 12.83 4.89 -8.62
C ASP A 160 11.75 5.54 -9.51
N SER A 161 11.86 6.86 -9.70
CA SER A 161 10.90 7.63 -10.48
C SER A 161 10.92 7.37 -11.99
N THR A 162 11.96 6.72 -12.53
CA THR A 162 12.06 6.38 -13.96
C THR A 162 11.40 5.05 -14.27
N THR A 163 11.39 4.12 -13.32
CA THR A 163 10.71 2.82 -13.42
C THR A 163 9.85 2.53 -12.19
N PRO A 164 8.80 3.32 -11.90
CA PRO A 164 8.17 3.37 -10.58
C PRO A 164 7.27 2.18 -10.24
N TYR A 165 7.10 1.21 -11.14
CA TYR A 165 6.18 0.10 -10.96
C TYR A 165 6.94 -1.21 -10.80
N CYS A 166 6.57 -1.99 -9.79
CA CYS A 166 7.09 -3.32 -9.58
C CYS A 166 6.19 -4.36 -10.24
N ARG A 167 6.68 -5.02 -11.29
CA ARG A 167 5.97 -6.08 -11.99
C ARG A 167 6.91 -7.24 -12.26
N ASP A 168 6.46 -8.46 -11.97
CA ASP A 168 7.27 -9.69 -12.10
C ASP A 168 8.65 -9.57 -11.44
N ASN A 169 8.67 -8.98 -10.23
CA ASN A 169 9.85 -8.68 -9.43
C ASN A 169 10.88 -7.76 -10.11
N LYS A 170 10.44 -6.94 -11.06
CA LYS A 170 11.29 -5.98 -11.77
C LYS A 170 10.68 -4.59 -11.79
N CYS A 171 11.51 -3.59 -11.59
CA CYS A 171 11.11 -2.21 -11.77
C CYS A 171 10.91 -1.90 -13.27
N VAL A 172 9.72 -1.43 -13.63
CA VAL A 172 9.32 -1.11 -15.00
C VAL A 172 8.68 0.28 -15.08
N SER A 173 8.74 0.90 -16.26
CA SER A 173 8.23 2.27 -16.49
C SER A 173 6.71 2.34 -16.70
N THR A 174 6.07 1.22 -17.02
CA THR A 174 4.63 1.10 -17.27
C THR A 174 3.95 0.42 -16.10
N GLU A 175 2.78 0.92 -15.71
CA GLU A 175 1.96 0.32 -14.66
C GLU A 175 1.51 -1.09 -15.02
N CYS A 176 1.12 -1.31 -16.28
CA CYS A 176 0.59 -2.57 -16.75
C CYS A 176 1.13 -2.95 -18.14
N SER A 177 1.05 -4.24 -18.45
CA SER A 177 1.30 -4.85 -19.77
C SER A 177 0.11 -5.66 -20.27
N SER A 178 -0.77 -6.06 -19.34
CA SER A 178 -2.07 -6.68 -19.63
C SER A 178 -3.04 -6.42 -18.47
N ASP A 179 -4.32 -6.71 -18.67
CA ASP A 179 -5.39 -6.47 -17.68
C ASP A 179 -5.12 -7.17 -16.33
N ILE A 180 -4.36 -8.27 -16.30
CA ILE A 180 -4.04 -8.99 -15.05
C ILE A 180 -3.15 -8.18 -14.09
N ASP A 181 -2.42 -7.20 -14.62
CA ASP A 181 -1.56 -6.31 -13.82
C ASP A 181 -2.40 -5.26 -13.07
N CYS A 182 -3.63 -5.02 -13.53
CA CYS A 182 -4.52 -3.99 -13.03
C CYS A 182 -5.37 -4.51 -11.87
N LYS A 183 -4.76 -4.59 -10.68
CA LYS A 183 -5.36 -5.18 -9.48
C LYS A 183 -6.45 -4.32 -8.81
N SER A 184 -6.61 -3.07 -9.24
CA SER A 184 -7.64 -2.17 -8.71
C SER A 184 -8.97 -2.45 -9.41
N GLY A 185 -10.00 -2.83 -8.66
CA GLY A 185 -11.33 -3.16 -9.21
C GLY A 185 -11.99 -2.01 -9.98
N ASP A 186 -11.62 -0.76 -9.73
CA ASP A 186 -12.16 0.41 -10.43
C ASP A 186 -11.41 0.70 -11.75
N LYS A 187 -10.26 0.07 -11.99
CA LYS A 187 -9.45 0.27 -13.20
C LYS A 187 -8.89 -1.06 -13.73
N PRO A 188 -9.75 -1.98 -14.20
CA PRO A 188 -9.34 -3.34 -14.51
C PRO A 188 -8.61 -3.49 -15.86
N HIS A 189 -8.57 -2.46 -16.72
CA HIS A 189 -8.05 -2.59 -18.08
C HIS A 189 -6.70 -1.94 -18.28
N CYS A 190 -5.78 -2.64 -18.92
CA CYS A 190 -4.49 -2.10 -19.29
C CYS A 190 -4.56 -1.36 -20.64
N GLY A 191 -4.27 -0.06 -20.60
CA GLY A 191 -4.22 0.78 -21.80
C GLY A 191 -2.98 0.55 -22.63
N THR A 192 -3.07 0.94 -23.90
CA THR A 192 -1.93 0.94 -24.83
C THR A 192 -0.80 1.87 -24.40
N ASN A 193 -1.09 2.83 -23.52
CA ASN A 193 -0.12 3.69 -22.85
C ASN A 193 0.55 3.04 -21.62
N GLY A 194 0.25 1.77 -21.32
CA GLY A 194 0.79 1.02 -20.19
C GLY A 194 0.25 1.50 -18.83
N LYS A 195 -0.95 2.11 -18.80
CA LYS A 195 -1.63 2.55 -17.58
C LYS A 195 -2.93 1.80 -17.37
N CYS A 196 -3.26 1.51 -16.12
CA CYS A 196 -4.54 0.92 -15.77
C CYS A 196 -5.65 1.98 -15.87
N GLY A 197 -6.78 1.57 -16.44
CA GLY A 197 -7.94 2.42 -16.66
C GLY A 197 -9.26 1.67 -16.55
N GLU A 198 -10.33 2.44 -16.59
CA GLU A 198 -11.70 2.00 -16.29
C GLU A 198 -12.28 1.11 -17.40
N CYS A 199 -11.82 1.24 -18.64
CA CYS A 199 -12.41 0.61 -19.80
C CYS A 199 -11.40 0.30 -20.91
N ALA A 200 -11.67 -0.74 -21.70
CA ALA A 200 -11.03 -0.98 -22.99
C ALA A 200 -11.95 -0.57 -24.16
N SER A 201 -13.27 -0.53 -23.91
CA SER A 201 -14.31 -0.21 -24.87
C SER A 201 -15.53 0.42 -24.17
N ASN A 202 -16.45 1.00 -24.94
CA ASN A 202 -17.70 1.58 -24.39
C ASN A 202 -18.55 0.55 -23.62
N ASN A 203 -18.41 -0.74 -23.92
CA ASN A 203 -19.19 -1.80 -23.25
C ASN A 203 -18.75 -2.05 -21.80
N ASP A 204 -17.55 -1.62 -21.44
CA ASP A 204 -17.02 -1.76 -20.07
C ASP A 204 -17.56 -0.64 -19.16
N CYS A 205 -18.19 0.38 -19.75
CA CYS A 205 -18.64 1.57 -19.06
C CYS A 205 -20.12 1.52 -18.65
N LEU A 206 -20.43 2.16 -17.52
CA LEU A 206 -21.80 2.30 -17.02
C LEU A 206 -22.58 3.35 -17.83
N SER A 207 -23.90 3.25 -17.81
CA SER A 207 -24.81 4.08 -18.62
C SER A 207 -24.69 5.60 -18.40
N PHE A 208 -24.25 6.04 -17.22
CA PHE A 208 -24.03 7.46 -16.91
C PHE A 208 -22.66 8.00 -17.37
N LYS A 209 -21.74 7.12 -17.79
CA LYS A 209 -20.44 7.46 -18.39
C LYS A 209 -20.13 6.52 -19.56
N PRO A 210 -20.98 6.48 -20.61
CA PRO A 210 -21.02 5.35 -21.53
C PRO A 210 -19.89 5.32 -22.57
N TYR A 211 -19.02 6.33 -22.60
CA TYR A 211 -17.95 6.42 -23.61
C TYR A 211 -16.59 6.10 -23.00
N CYS A 212 -15.85 5.19 -23.61
CA CYS A 212 -14.48 4.90 -23.24
C CYS A 212 -13.52 5.78 -24.03
N ILE A 213 -12.90 6.74 -23.37
CA ILE A 213 -11.94 7.67 -23.99
C ILE A 213 -10.63 7.63 -23.23
N ASN A 214 -9.54 7.28 -23.92
CA ASN A 214 -8.21 7.12 -23.33
C ASN A 214 -8.23 6.26 -22.05
N ASN A 215 -8.91 5.11 -22.10
CA ASN A 215 -9.06 4.18 -20.99
C ASN A 215 -9.81 4.72 -19.76
N ASN A 216 -10.62 5.76 -19.92
CA ASN A 216 -11.50 6.25 -18.84
C ASN A 216 -12.94 6.30 -19.34
N CYS A 217 -13.89 5.92 -18.49
CA CYS A 217 -15.29 6.08 -18.79
C CYS A 217 -15.69 7.54 -18.57
N VAL A 218 -16.24 8.14 -19.62
CA VAL A 218 -16.62 9.54 -19.65
C VAL A 218 -18.07 9.69 -20.08
N GLU A 219 -18.69 10.80 -19.65
CA GLU A 219 -20.09 11.10 -19.94
C GLU A 219 -20.31 11.42 -21.42
N CYS A 220 -19.34 12.05 -22.07
CA CYS A 220 -19.42 12.48 -23.45
C CYS A 220 -18.08 12.35 -24.17
N SER A 221 -18.13 12.07 -25.47
CA SER A 221 -16.99 12.19 -26.39
C SER A 221 -17.11 13.41 -27.31
N THR A 222 -18.35 13.88 -27.52
CA THR A 222 -18.74 15.00 -28.39
C THR A 222 -19.96 15.70 -27.79
N ASP A 223 -20.21 16.95 -28.20
CA ASP A 223 -21.38 17.74 -27.74
C ASP A 223 -22.71 17.00 -28.02
N ASP A 224 -22.80 16.26 -29.12
CA ASP A 224 -23.99 15.47 -29.47
C ASP A 224 -24.34 14.40 -28.43
N ASN A 225 -23.39 14.01 -27.57
CA ASN A 225 -23.64 13.06 -26.49
C ASN A 225 -24.35 13.71 -25.30
N CYS A 226 -24.27 15.03 -25.17
CA CYS A 226 -24.86 15.77 -24.07
C CYS A 226 -26.33 16.09 -24.32
N LYS A 227 -27.21 15.22 -23.82
CA LYS A 227 -28.67 15.32 -24.05
C LYS A 227 -29.38 16.28 -23.10
N ASP A 228 -28.76 16.61 -21.97
CA ASP A 228 -29.26 17.66 -21.08
C ASP A 228 -29.08 19.02 -21.75
N LYS A 229 -30.18 19.71 -22.02
CA LYS A 229 -30.18 21.06 -22.62
C LYS A 229 -29.46 22.09 -21.74
N ASN A 230 -29.35 21.83 -20.43
CA ASN A 230 -28.59 22.69 -19.53
C ASN A 230 -27.09 22.41 -19.59
N HIS A 231 -26.64 21.28 -20.12
CA HIS A 231 -25.22 20.95 -20.24
C HIS A 231 -24.87 20.51 -21.66
N PRO A 232 -25.09 21.36 -22.69
CA PRO A 232 -25.06 20.93 -24.09
C PRO A 232 -23.66 20.64 -24.65
N ALA A 233 -22.59 21.07 -23.96
CA ALA A 233 -21.25 21.03 -24.52
C ALA A 233 -20.37 20.00 -23.79
N CYS A 234 -19.56 19.25 -24.52
CA CYS A 234 -18.66 18.25 -23.98
C CYS A 234 -17.27 18.84 -23.73
N LYS A 235 -16.82 18.86 -22.47
CA LYS A 235 -15.48 19.30 -22.11
C LYS A 235 -14.75 18.28 -21.27
N LYS A 236 -13.65 17.76 -21.81
CA LYS A 236 -12.79 16.76 -21.15
C LYS A 236 -13.56 15.54 -20.62
N GLY A 237 -14.59 15.11 -21.33
CA GLY A 237 -15.38 13.94 -20.96
C GLY A 237 -16.58 14.20 -20.05
N THR A 238 -16.91 15.47 -19.79
CA THR A 238 -18.07 15.85 -18.96
C THR A 238 -18.94 16.85 -19.72
N CYS A 239 -20.25 16.67 -19.62
CA CYS A 239 -21.20 17.63 -20.16
C CYS A 239 -21.23 18.87 -19.28
N VAL A 240 -21.00 20.02 -19.88
CA VAL A 240 -20.91 21.33 -19.22
C VAL A 240 -21.85 22.33 -19.88
N GLN A 241 -22.10 23.44 -19.19
CA GLN A 241 -23.05 24.46 -19.67
C GLN A 241 -22.54 25.14 -20.93
N CYS A 242 -21.21 25.33 -21.02
CA CYS A 242 -20.57 25.96 -22.16
C CYS A 242 -19.07 25.66 -22.27
N THR A 243 -18.60 25.65 -23.50
CA THR A 243 -17.19 25.80 -23.89
C THR A 243 -16.96 27.07 -24.72
N SER A 244 -18.04 27.71 -25.14
CA SER A 244 -18.04 28.99 -25.85
C SER A 244 -19.32 29.76 -25.53
N ASN A 245 -19.36 31.05 -25.88
CA ASN A 245 -20.59 31.84 -25.74
C ASN A 245 -21.75 31.29 -26.61
N ALA A 246 -21.45 30.51 -27.65
CA ALA A 246 -22.47 29.92 -28.53
C ALA A 246 -23.33 28.88 -27.82
N ASP A 247 -22.80 28.26 -26.76
CA ASP A 247 -23.49 27.17 -26.05
C ASP A 247 -24.55 27.73 -25.09
N CYS A 248 -24.38 28.97 -24.64
CA CYS A 248 -25.29 29.64 -23.71
C CYS A 248 -26.58 30.16 -24.35
N TYR A 249 -26.76 30.00 -25.67
CA TYR A 249 -27.98 30.41 -26.37
C TYR A 249 -29.17 29.46 -26.16
N GLN A 250 -28.94 28.22 -25.69
CA GLN A 250 -30.01 27.24 -25.48
C GLN A 250 -30.68 27.31 -24.10
N TRP A 251 -30.23 28.20 -23.23
CA TRP A 251 -30.61 28.32 -21.83
C TRP A 251 -31.91 29.13 -21.58
N GLY A 252 -32.98 28.79 -22.29
CA GLY A 252 -34.27 29.48 -22.18
C GLY A 252 -35.31 28.69 -21.40
N TRP A 253 -35.57 29.06 -20.14
CA TRP A 253 -36.85 28.79 -19.45
C TRP A 253 -37.97 29.74 -19.92
N HIS A 254 -37.83 30.32 -21.12
CA HIS A 254 -38.84 31.14 -21.80
C HIS A 254 -38.78 30.90 -23.32
N ALA A 255 -38.84 29.64 -23.76
CA ALA A 255 -39.17 29.31 -25.15
C ALA A 255 -40.69 29.42 -25.40
N GLY A 256 -41.28 30.53 -24.99
CA GLY A 256 -42.69 30.84 -25.11
C GLY A 256 -42.87 32.33 -25.34
N SER A 257 -43.51 32.64 -26.48
CA SER A 257 -43.85 33.95 -27.05
C SER A 257 -42.71 34.78 -27.64
N GLY A 258 -42.77 34.87 -28.98
CA GLY A 258 -42.43 36.02 -29.81
C GLY A 258 -41.59 37.15 -29.22
N ASP A 259 -40.52 37.45 -29.96
CA ASP A 259 -39.91 38.77 -30.03
C ASP A 259 -38.90 39.14 -28.93
N ASP A 260 -38.57 38.23 -28.01
CA ASP A 260 -37.52 38.45 -27.01
C ASP A 260 -36.12 38.36 -27.65
N GLU A 261 -35.45 39.51 -27.72
CA GLU A 261 -34.04 39.66 -28.07
C GLU A 261 -33.20 38.59 -27.37
N ILE A 262 -32.44 37.84 -28.17
CA ILE A 262 -31.44 36.85 -27.74
C ILE A 262 -30.65 37.44 -26.55
N LEU A 263 -30.91 36.96 -25.33
CA LEU A 263 -30.04 37.24 -24.19
C LEU A 263 -28.67 36.64 -24.54
N LEU A 264 -27.71 37.50 -24.90
CA LEU A 264 -26.34 37.15 -25.26
C LEU A 264 -25.57 36.66 -24.02
N ARG A 265 -25.99 35.54 -23.44
CA ARG A 265 -25.33 34.92 -22.30
C ARG A 265 -23.89 34.56 -22.65
N LYS A 266 -23.03 34.62 -21.65
CA LYS A 266 -21.59 34.40 -21.79
C LYS A 266 -21.16 33.16 -21.07
N CYS A 267 -20.16 32.48 -21.63
CA CYS A 267 -19.46 31.45 -20.91
C CYS A 267 -18.47 32.10 -19.95
N LYS A 268 -18.67 31.88 -18.66
CA LYS A 268 -17.92 32.51 -17.58
C LYS A 268 -16.43 32.24 -17.70
N ILE A 269 -15.62 33.28 -17.46
CA ILE A 269 -14.16 33.21 -17.38
C ILE A 269 -13.67 33.69 -16.03
N ASN A 270 -12.57 33.12 -15.55
CA ASN A 270 -11.78 33.72 -14.49
C ASN A 270 -10.87 34.78 -15.13
N TYR A 271 -11.01 36.04 -14.71
CA TYR A 271 -10.25 37.17 -15.28
C TYR A 271 -8.77 37.21 -14.90
N GLU A 272 -8.39 36.57 -13.80
CA GLU A 272 -6.99 36.54 -13.35
C GLU A 272 -6.20 35.49 -14.13
N THR A 273 -6.84 34.37 -14.47
CA THR A 273 -6.20 33.24 -15.14
C THR A 273 -6.60 33.07 -16.61
N TYR A 274 -7.59 33.84 -17.07
CA TYR A 274 -8.23 33.72 -18.39
C TYR A 274 -8.77 32.30 -18.70
N VAL A 275 -9.12 31.54 -17.67
CA VAL A 275 -9.66 30.17 -17.79
C VAL A 275 -11.19 30.20 -17.81
N GLN A 276 -11.82 29.52 -18.77
CA GLN A 276 -13.27 29.29 -18.77
C GLN A 276 -13.71 28.34 -17.65
N LEU A 277 -14.75 28.75 -16.92
CA LEU A 277 -15.36 28.01 -15.82
C LEU A 277 -16.52 27.12 -16.26
N ASN A 278 -16.89 27.16 -17.54
CA ASN A 278 -17.92 26.32 -18.17
C ASN A 278 -19.33 26.50 -17.60
N GLU A 279 -19.58 27.68 -17.04
CA GLU A 279 -20.86 28.12 -16.51
C GLU A 279 -21.41 29.23 -17.40
N CYS A 280 -22.69 29.17 -17.75
CA CYS A 280 -23.34 30.26 -18.46
C CYS A 280 -23.78 31.35 -17.48
N VAL A 281 -23.38 32.58 -17.76
CA VAL A 281 -23.76 33.77 -17.01
C VAL A 281 -24.46 34.78 -17.92
N GLU A 282 -25.20 35.72 -17.34
CA GLU A 282 -25.88 36.73 -18.15
C GLU A 282 -24.90 37.73 -18.74
N CYS A 283 -23.85 38.08 -17.99
CA CYS A 283 -22.89 39.09 -18.41
C CYS A 283 -21.49 38.86 -17.84
N LEU A 284 -20.51 39.35 -18.59
CA LEU A 284 -19.11 39.44 -18.20
C LEU A 284 -18.67 40.90 -18.03
N SER A 285 -19.33 41.80 -18.73
CA SER A 285 -19.12 43.24 -18.66
C SER A 285 -20.44 44.00 -18.85
N ASP A 286 -20.44 45.27 -18.46
CA ASP A 286 -21.57 46.19 -18.67
C ASP A 286 -22.02 46.24 -20.15
N ALA A 287 -21.11 46.01 -21.10
CA ALA A 287 -21.41 46.00 -22.54
C ALA A 287 -22.27 44.80 -22.99
N ASP A 288 -22.38 43.76 -22.17
CA ASP A 288 -23.20 42.58 -22.44
C ASP A 288 -24.68 42.81 -22.07
N CYS A 289 -24.96 43.80 -21.21
CA CYS A 289 -26.31 44.15 -20.78
C CYS A 289 -26.93 45.18 -21.75
N LYS A 290 -27.48 44.68 -22.86
CA LYS A 290 -27.99 45.53 -23.96
C LYS A 290 -29.50 45.77 -23.95
N GLN A 291 -30.24 45.16 -23.03
CA GLN A 291 -31.67 45.42 -22.88
C GLN A 291 -31.88 46.85 -22.38
N ASN A 292 -32.76 47.59 -23.06
CA ASN A 292 -33.11 48.97 -22.70
C ASN A 292 -33.53 49.01 -21.22
N ASP A 293 -32.80 49.78 -20.41
CA ASP A 293 -32.90 50.00 -18.95
C ASP A 293 -31.93 49.22 -18.02
N ILE A 294 -31.02 48.36 -18.54
CA ILE A 294 -30.07 47.61 -17.70
C ILE A 294 -28.61 47.88 -18.12
N PRO A 295 -27.90 48.85 -17.54
CA PRO A 295 -26.56 49.24 -18.00
C PRO A 295 -25.39 48.53 -17.30
N TYR A 296 -25.64 47.72 -16.27
CA TYR A 296 -24.57 47.23 -15.39
C TYR A 296 -24.56 45.71 -15.24
N CYS A 297 -23.37 45.13 -15.33
CA CYS A 297 -23.11 43.75 -15.00
C CYS A 297 -22.62 43.63 -13.56
N SER A 298 -23.38 42.93 -12.70
CA SER A 298 -22.93 42.66 -11.33
C SER A 298 -21.68 41.80 -11.33
N LYS A 299 -20.56 42.34 -10.83
CA LYS A 299 -19.30 41.58 -10.71
C LYS A 299 -19.38 40.38 -9.78
N LEU A 300 -20.25 40.42 -8.76
CA LEU A 300 -20.39 39.36 -7.77
C LEU A 300 -21.27 38.22 -8.27
N TYR A 301 -22.33 38.54 -9.03
CA TYR A 301 -23.34 37.57 -9.44
C TYR A 301 -23.33 37.24 -10.93
N ASN A 302 -22.63 38.02 -11.76
CA ASN A 302 -22.61 37.91 -13.23
C ASN A 302 -24.03 37.97 -13.86
N VAL A 303 -24.88 38.81 -13.26
CA VAL A 303 -26.28 39.09 -13.63
C VAL A 303 -26.39 40.55 -14.05
N CYS A 304 -27.17 40.84 -15.09
CA CYS A 304 -27.43 42.19 -15.54
C CYS A 304 -28.40 42.90 -14.56
N SER A 305 -28.09 44.13 -14.13
CA SER A 305 -28.88 44.89 -13.14
C SER A 305 -29.00 46.37 -13.52
N GLY A 306 -30.20 46.93 -13.38
CA GLY A 306 -30.47 48.37 -13.56
C GLY A 306 -29.85 49.26 -12.46
N VAL A 307 -29.42 48.63 -11.36
CA VAL A 307 -28.79 49.30 -10.22
C VAL A 307 -27.34 48.86 -10.13
N LYS A 308 -26.42 49.82 -10.20
CA LYS A 308 -25.02 49.62 -9.86
C LYS A 308 -24.93 49.37 -8.36
N GLN A 309 -24.88 48.11 -7.94
CA GLN A 309 -24.61 47.79 -6.53
C GLN A 309 -23.20 48.29 -6.20
N SER A 310 -23.13 49.36 -5.40
CA SER A 310 -21.91 49.81 -4.75
C SER A 310 -21.48 48.76 -3.74
N ASN A 311 -20.26 48.25 -3.89
CA ASN A 311 -19.58 47.52 -2.82
C ASN A 311 -19.45 48.40 -1.57
#